data_AF-X0UHN2-F1
#
_entry.id   AF-X0UHN2-F1
#
_cell.length_a   1.000
_cell.length_b   1.000
_cell.length_c   1.000
_cell.angle_alpha   90.00
_cell.angle_beta   90.00
_cell.angle_gamma   90.00
#
_symmetry.space_group_name_H-M   'P 1'
#
loop_
_entity.id
_entity.type
_entity.pdbx_description
1 polymer ?
#
loop_
_entity_poly.entity_id
_entity_poly.type
_entity_poly.pdbx_seq_one_letter_code
_entity_poly.pdbx_strand_id
1 'polypeptide(L)'
;MIDIRRCNKCILPATYPNIRFDKHGICNFCLAASKDKKVSGKKSKSDLDRIIKTYKGKSSKYDVIVGLSGGKDSSYVAYYLKTEYDVKILGMNYDIGYRSTYATQNLETLVDKLEIDLFTVRPNTSFLKELFAHFLRERGEFCSVCNNLGYLIGASLSWNQQLSLGFSPFMVGGWSRQYEYQPGVSVMSMQYFFENLTHELLEELSVQPFIEEK
;
A
#
# COMPACT_ATOMS: atom_id res chain seq x y z
N MET A 1 16.68 -11.09 -26.16
CA MET A 1 16.70 -10.44 -24.82
C MET A 1 18.14 -10.30 -24.40
N ILE A 2 18.57 -9.11 -23.97
CA ILE A 2 19.92 -8.93 -23.39
C ILE A 2 19.90 -9.59 -22.02
N ASP A 3 20.75 -10.58 -21.80
CA ASP A 3 20.93 -11.18 -20.48
C ASP A 3 21.67 -10.20 -19.57
N ILE A 4 21.01 -9.74 -18.51
CA ILE A 4 21.55 -8.78 -17.55
C ILE A 4 21.81 -9.52 -16.25
N ARG A 5 23.06 -9.50 -15.79
CA ARG A 5 23.44 -10.04 -14.48
C ARG A 5 22.56 -9.42 -13.39
N ARG A 6 21.96 -10.26 -12.55
CA ARG A 6 21.09 -9.84 -11.44
C ARG A 6 21.64 -10.35 -10.12
N CYS A 7 21.26 -9.67 -9.03
CA CYS A 7 21.58 -10.14 -7.68
C CYS A 7 20.83 -11.44 -7.39
N ASN A 8 21.56 -12.46 -6.93
CA ASN A 8 20.96 -13.77 -6.58
C ASN A 8 19.97 -13.69 -5.40
N LYS A 9 19.99 -12.59 -4.63
CA LYS A 9 19.13 -12.41 -3.44
C LYS A 9 17.96 -11.45 -3.66
N CYS A 10 18.18 -10.32 -4.33
CA CYS A 10 17.16 -9.27 -4.49
C CYS A 10 16.81 -8.96 -5.94
N ILE A 11 17.30 -9.75 -6.90
CA ILE A 11 17.05 -9.64 -8.35
C ILE A 11 17.37 -8.27 -8.99
N LEU A 12 17.95 -7.32 -8.24
CA LEU A 12 18.36 -6.03 -8.79
C LEU A 12 19.37 -6.24 -9.94
N PRO A 13 19.15 -5.56 -11.09
CA PRO A 13 20.01 -5.71 -12.26
C PRO A 13 21.35 -5.02 -12.05
N ALA A 14 22.37 -5.43 -12.80
CA ALA A 14 23.69 -4.79 -12.83
C ALA A 14 23.66 -3.33 -13.32
N THR A 15 22.55 -2.88 -13.92
CA THR A 15 22.30 -1.48 -14.30
C THR A 15 21.80 -0.62 -13.14
N TYR A 16 21.51 -1.20 -11.98
CA TYR A 16 21.05 -0.44 -10.83
C TYR A 16 22.16 0.50 -10.32
N PRO A 17 21.88 1.79 -10.06
CA PRO A 17 22.91 2.76 -9.69
C PRO A 17 23.78 2.29 -8.51
N ASN A 18 25.09 2.40 -8.66
CA ASN A 18 26.09 2.02 -7.63
C ASN A 18 26.05 0.55 -7.16
N ILE A 19 25.43 -0.35 -7.93
CA ILE A 19 25.42 -1.77 -7.59
C ILE A 19 26.81 -2.41 -7.82
N ARG A 20 27.28 -3.18 -6.84
CA ARG A 20 28.50 -3.98 -6.91
C ARG A 20 28.20 -5.38 -6.43
N PHE A 21 28.73 -6.38 -7.12
CA PHE A 21 28.51 -7.79 -6.77
C PHE A 21 29.77 -8.37 -6.11
N ASP A 22 29.56 -9.21 -5.11
CA ASP A 22 30.62 -10.08 -4.61
C ASP A 22 30.84 -11.30 -5.51
N LYS A 23 31.79 -12.17 -5.11
CA LYS A 23 32.11 -13.42 -5.80
C LYS A 23 30.95 -14.43 -5.82
N HIS A 24 29.93 -14.27 -4.99
CA HIS A 24 28.75 -15.11 -4.92
C HIS A 24 27.55 -14.54 -5.70
N GLY A 25 27.73 -13.39 -6.37
CA GLY A 25 26.65 -12.72 -7.09
C GLY A 25 25.65 -11.99 -6.20
N ILE A 26 26.03 -11.68 -4.95
CA ILE A 26 25.22 -10.91 -4.02
C ILE A 26 25.63 -9.43 -4.11
N CYS A 27 24.64 -8.53 -4.21
CA CYS A 27 24.91 -7.11 -4.32
C CYS A 27 25.29 -6.46 -2.98
N ASN A 28 26.06 -5.38 -3.05
CA ASN A 28 26.46 -4.54 -1.91
C ASN A 28 25.29 -4.10 -1.03
N PHE A 29 24.10 -3.81 -1.59
CA PHE A 29 22.91 -3.46 -0.81
C PHE A 29 22.42 -4.62 0.08
N CYS A 30 22.37 -5.83 -0.47
CA CYS A 30 22.02 -7.04 0.28
C CYS A 30 23.06 -7.38 1.35
N LEU A 31 24.35 -7.19 1.04
CA LEU A 31 25.43 -7.39 2.01
C LEU A 31 25.34 -6.37 3.15
N ALA A 32 25.07 -5.10 2.86
CA ALA A 32 24.86 -4.06 3.87
C ALA A 32 23.65 -4.38 4.77
N ALA A 33 22.49 -4.67 4.16
CA ALA A 33 21.28 -5.01 4.90
C ALA A 33 21.45 -6.24 5.82
N SER A 34 22.34 -7.19 5.45
CA SER A 34 22.62 -8.37 6.28
C SER A 34 23.42 -8.06 7.56
N LYS A 35 24.10 -6.91 7.61
CA LYS A 35 24.88 -6.45 8.77
C LYS A 35 23.98 -5.74 9.80
N ASP A 36 22.92 -5.08 9.34
CA ASP A 36 21.97 -4.34 10.17
C ASP A 36 20.88 -5.22 10.82
N LYS A 37 21.23 -6.40 11.35
CA LYS A 37 20.30 -7.36 12.00
C LYS A 37 19.59 -6.83 13.27
N LYS A 38 19.64 -5.54 13.58
CA LYS A 38 18.90 -4.91 14.69
C LYS A 38 17.46 -4.53 14.31
N VAL A 39 16.76 -5.38 13.57
CA VAL A 39 15.30 -5.27 13.50
C VAL A 39 14.73 -6.19 14.58
N SER A 40 14.11 -5.59 15.60
CA SER A 40 13.47 -6.23 16.76
C SER A 40 12.28 -7.13 16.38
N GLY A 41 12.54 -8.24 15.68
CA GLY A 41 11.51 -9.06 15.02
C GLY A 41 10.57 -9.87 15.92
N LYS A 42 10.91 -10.10 17.20
CA LYS A 42 10.08 -10.98 18.05
C LYS A 42 8.78 -10.32 18.54
N LYS A 43 8.81 -9.04 18.94
CA LYS A 43 7.60 -8.33 19.42
C LYS A 43 6.61 -8.05 18.29
N SER A 44 7.13 -7.62 17.12
CA SER A 44 6.29 -7.31 15.96
C SER A 44 5.53 -8.52 15.41
N LYS A 45 6.12 -9.73 15.42
CA LYS A 45 5.42 -10.94 14.97
C LYS A 45 4.33 -11.37 15.95
N SER A 46 4.60 -11.38 17.26
CA SER A 46 3.57 -11.76 18.25
C SER A 46 2.36 -10.82 18.24
N ASP A 47 2.57 -9.53 17.99
CA ASP A 47 1.49 -8.56 17.86
C ASP A 47 0.65 -8.83 16.60
N LEU A 48 1.31 -9.11 15.46
CA LEU A 48 0.62 -9.49 14.24
C LEU A 48 -0.17 -10.79 14.42
N ASP A 49 0.41 -11.81 15.04
CA ASP A 49 -0.26 -13.09 15.31
C ASP A 49 -1.55 -12.87 16.12
N ARG A 50 -1.49 -12.00 17.14
CA ARG A 50 -2.66 -11.64 17.96
C ARG A 50 -3.73 -10.91 17.15
N ILE A 51 -3.32 -9.97 16.30
CA ILE A 51 -4.25 -9.23 15.43
C ILE A 51 -4.92 -10.21 14.47
N ILE A 52 -4.15 -11.01 13.73
CA ILE A 52 -4.70 -11.97 12.76
C ILE A 52 -5.65 -12.96 13.43
N LYS A 53 -5.31 -13.49 14.61
CA LYS A 53 -6.21 -14.37 15.38
C LYS A 53 -7.55 -13.72 15.73
N THR A 54 -7.59 -12.40 15.88
CA THR A 54 -8.81 -11.66 16.20
C THR A 54 -9.77 -11.61 15.02
N TYR A 55 -9.25 -11.50 13.78
CA TYR A 55 -10.07 -11.28 12.57
C TYR A 55 -10.27 -12.53 11.71
N LYS A 56 -9.32 -13.48 11.71
CA LYS A 56 -9.39 -14.68 10.86
C LYS A 56 -10.63 -15.52 11.18
N GLY A 57 -11.40 -15.86 10.14
CA GLY A 57 -12.59 -16.70 10.20
C GLY A 57 -13.82 -16.00 10.78
N LYS A 58 -13.80 -14.69 11.02
CA LYS A 58 -14.93 -13.95 11.60
C LYS A 58 -15.93 -13.45 10.56
N SER A 59 -15.48 -13.23 9.33
CA SER A 59 -16.32 -12.90 8.19
C SER A 59 -16.64 -14.14 7.36
N SER A 60 -17.85 -14.19 6.82
CA SER A 60 -18.24 -15.22 5.85
C SER A 60 -17.39 -15.15 4.58
N LYS A 61 -16.97 -13.94 4.16
CA LYS A 61 -16.21 -13.72 2.91
C LYS A 61 -14.72 -13.50 3.15
N TYR A 62 -14.33 -12.36 3.72
CA TYR A 62 -12.92 -11.95 3.81
C TYR A 62 -12.49 -11.63 5.24
N ASP A 63 -11.29 -12.08 5.62
CA ASP A 63 -10.72 -11.84 6.95
C ASP A 63 -10.05 -10.46 7.03
N VAL A 64 -9.43 -10.03 5.92
CA VAL A 64 -8.67 -8.78 5.82
C VAL A 64 -8.92 -8.10 4.48
N ILE A 65 -8.75 -6.78 4.46
CA ILE A 65 -8.64 -5.99 3.23
C ILE A 65 -7.19 -5.52 3.12
N VAL A 66 -6.57 -5.70 1.95
CA VAL A 66 -5.18 -5.30 1.71
C VAL A 66 -5.12 -4.25 0.62
N GLY A 67 -4.48 -3.10 0.91
CA GLY A 67 -4.22 -2.07 -0.10
C GLY A 67 -3.16 -2.54 -1.09
N LEU A 68 -3.55 -2.76 -2.36
CA LEU A 68 -2.69 -3.26 -3.43
C LEU A 68 -2.42 -2.16 -4.46
N SER A 69 -1.15 -1.85 -4.68
CA SER A 69 -0.71 -0.86 -5.68
C SER A 69 0.00 -1.47 -6.88
N GLY A 70 0.27 -2.78 -6.86
CA GLY A 70 1.20 -3.44 -7.78
C GLY A 70 2.69 -3.19 -7.45
N GLY A 71 2.96 -2.52 -6.33
CA GLY A 71 4.29 -2.30 -5.80
C GLY A 71 4.81 -3.48 -4.97
N LYS A 72 6.13 -3.52 -4.78
CA LYS A 72 6.82 -4.58 -4.02
C LYS A 72 6.31 -4.73 -2.59
N ASP A 73 6.09 -3.62 -1.88
CA ASP A 73 5.76 -3.65 -0.45
C ASP A 73 4.34 -4.19 -0.20
N SER A 74 3.35 -3.71 -0.95
CA SER A 74 1.96 -4.24 -0.89
C SER A 74 1.87 -5.68 -1.38
N SER A 75 2.60 -6.03 -2.43
CA SER A 75 2.68 -7.42 -2.93
C SER A 75 3.26 -8.38 -1.88
N TYR A 76 4.32 -7.96 -1.18
CA TYR A 76 4.92 -8.76 -0.12
C TYR A 76 3.96 -8.96 1.06
N VAL A 77 3.23 -7.92 1.47
CA VAL A 77 2.22 -8.03 2.54
C VAL A 77 1.14 -9.04 2.14
N ALA A 78 0.59 -8.94 0.94
CA ALA A 78 -0.43 -9.88 0.46
C ALA A 78 0.09 -11.32 0.41
N TYR A 79 1.28 -11.52 -0.17
CA TYR A 79 1.95 -12.81 -0.21
C TYR A 79 2.15 -13.38 1.20
N TYR A 80 2.75 -12.61 2.11
CA TYR A 80 3.06 -13.06 3.47
C TYR A 80 1.79 -13.40 4.26
N LEU A 81 0.74 -12.59 4.16
CA LEU A 81 -0.54 -12.89 4.81
C LEU A 81 -1.18 -14.16 4.25
N LYS A 82 -1.16 -14.36 2.93
CA LYS A 82 -1.69 -15.57 2.29
C LYS A 82 -0.87 -16.81 2.69
N THR A 83 0.46 -16.75 2.63
CA THR A 83 1.30 -17.93 2.84
C THR A 83 1.50 -18.31 4.30
N GLU A 84 1.69 -17.32 5.19
CA GLU A 84 2.01 -17.60 6.59
C GLU A 84 0.77 -17.72 7.46
N TYR A 85 -0.30 -17.00 7.11
CA TYR A 85 -1.52 -16.95 7.92
C TYR A 85 -2.74 -17.55 7.25
N ASP A 86 -2.70 -17.83 5.94
CA ASP A 86 -3.82 -18.43 5.20
C ASP A 86 -5.14 -17.67 5.46
N VAL A 87 -5.08 -16.34 5.36
CA VAL A 87 -6.26 -15.47 5.52
C VAL A 87 -6.93 -15.23 4.16
N LYS A 88 -8.25 -15.06 4.18
CA LYS A 88 -9.05 -14.66 3.02
C LYS A 88 -8.89 -13.16 2.80
N ILE A 89 -8.27 -12.78 1.68
CA ILE A 89 -7.92 -11.39 1.38
C ILE A 89 -8.91 -10.81 0.36
N LEU A 90 -9.46 -9.63 0.65
CA LEU A 90 -9.99 -8.72 -0.37
C LEU A 90 -8.90 -7.70 -0.74
N GLY A 91 -8.46 -7.71 -1.98
CA GLY A 91 -7.56 -6.69 -2.51
C GLY A 91 -8.32 -5.39 -2.75
N MET A 92 -7.77 -4.26 -2.31
CA MET A 92 -8.27 -2.93 -2.61
C MET A 92 -7.23 -2.16 -3.41
N ASN A 93 -7.56 -1.75 -4.64
CA ASN A 93 -6.74 -0.85 -5.43
C ASN A 93 -7.41 0.53 -5.53
N TYR A 94 -6.62 1.56 -5.24
CA TYR A 94 -6.98 2.94 -5.51
C TYR A 94 -6.22 3.39 -6.77
N ASP A 95 -6.96 3.60 -7.86
CA ASP A 95 -6.40 4.07 -9.12
C ASP A 95 -6.34 5.61 -9.14
N ILE A 96 -5.15 6.14 -8.86
CA ILE A 96 -4.85 7.57 -8.90
C ILE A 96 -4.74 8.14 -10.33
N GLY A 97 -4.82 7.29 -11.37
CA GLY A 97 -4.67 7.70 -12.78
C GLY A 97 -3.22 7.85 -13.27
N TYR A 98 -2.23 7.75 -12.39
CA TYR A 98 -0.79 7.87 -12.70
C TYR A 98 -0.01 6.57 -12.44
N ARG A 99 -0.46 5.46 -13.04
CA ARG A 99 0.18 4.15 -12.87
C ARG A 99 1.00 3.76 -14.09
N SER A 100 2.17 3.16 -13.85
CA SER A 100 2.94 2.54 -14.93
C SER A 100 2.26 1.25 -15.40
N THR A 101 2.45 0.88 -16.67
CA THR A 101 1.98 -0.40 -17.21
C THR A 101 2.51 -1.58 -16.41
N TYR A 102 3.75 -1.49 -15.91
CA TYR A 102 4.36 -2.50 -15.04
C TYR A 102 3.63 -2.63 -13.71
N ALA A 103 3.23 -1.52 -13.07
CA ALA A 103 2.49 -1.59 -11.81
C ALA A 103 1.13 -2.27 -12.01
N THR A 104 0.43 -1.96 -13.11
CA THR A 104 -0.83 -2.64 -13.46
C THR A 104 -0.59 -4.13 -13.70
N GLN A 105 0.38 -4.50 -14.54
CA GLN A 105 0.70 -5.92 -14.80
C GLN A 105 1.09 -6.69 -13.53
N ASN A 106 1.86 -6.06 -12.64
CA ASN A 106 2.22 -6.66 -11.36
C ASN A 106 1.00 -6.88 -10.46
N LEU A 107 0.06 -5.93 -10.44
CA LEU A 107 -1.18 -6.05 -9.69
C LEU A 107 -2.01 -7.23 -10.20
N GLU A 108 -2.26 -7.31 -11.51
CA GLU A 108 -2.99 -8.43 -12.14
C GLU A 108 -2.30 -9.77 -11.85
N THR A 109 -0.98 -9.84 -12.07
CA THR A 109 -0.21 -11.07 -11.80
C THR A 109 -0.28 -11.49 -10.34
N LEU A 110 -0.27 -10.54 -9.41
CA LEU A 110 -0.35 -10.81 -7.98
C LEU A 110 -1.71 -11.39 -7.61
N VAL A 111 -2.80 -10.78 -8.07
CA VAL A 111 -4.16 -11.21 -7.71
C VAL A 111 -4.49 -12.57 -8.33
N ASP A 112 -4.04 -12.83 -9.57
CA ASP A 112 -4.20 -14.13 -10.23
C ASP A 112 -3.43 -15.23 -9.49
N LYS A 113 -2.16 -14.97 -9.14
CA LYS A 113 -1.30 -15.98 -8.49
C LYS A 113 -1.70 -16.29 -7.05
N LEU A 114 -2.26 -15.32 -6.34
CA LEU A 114 -2.68 -15.49 -4.95
C LEU A 114 -4.18 -15.76 -4.81
N GLU A 115 -4.90 -15.81 -5.92
CA GLU A 115 -6.37 -15.99 -5.97
C GLU A 115 -7.06 -15.00 -5.03
N ILE A 116 -6.86 -13.71 -5.30
CA ILE A 116 -7.39 -12.60 -4.51
C ILE A 116 -8.45 -11.87 -5.33
N ASP A 117 -9.64 -11.70 -4.76
CA ASP A 117 -10.65 -10.81 -5.31
C ASP A 117 -10.15 -9.36 -5.23
N LEU A 118 -10.32 -8.58 -6.30
CA LEU A 118 -9.82 -7.21 -6.40
C LEU A 118 -10.96 -6.20 -6.56
N PHE A 119 -11.08 -5.30 -5.59
CA PHE A 119 -11.93 -4.12 -5.68
C PHE A 119 -11.10 -2.90 -6.07
N THR A 120 -11.42 -2.27 -7.19
CA THR A 120 -10.72 -1.08 -7.68
C THR A 120 -11.63 0.14 -7.69
N VAL A 121 -11.18 1.23 -7.06
CA VAL A 121 -11.85 2.53 -7.12
C VAL A 121 -10.98 3.50 -7.91
N ARG A 122 -11.61 4.15 -8.88
CA ARG A 122 -11.01 5.27 -9.62
C ARG A 122 -11.88 6.51 -9.44
N PRO A 123 -11.48 7.46 -8.59
CA PRO A 123 -12.15 8.75 -8.48
C PRO A 123 -12.14 9.52 -9.81
N ASN A 124 -13.02 10.51 -9.90
CA ASN A 124 -13.09 11.39 -11.07
C ASN A 124 -11.71 12.02 -11.33
N THR A 125 -11.28 12.03 -12.60
CA THR A 125 -9.94 12.53 -12.96
C THR A 125 -9.79 14.04 -12.74
N SER A 126 -10.86 14.82 -12.90
CA SER A 126 -10.85 16.27 -12.64
C SER A 126 -10.64 16.54 -11.15
N PHE A 127 -11.42 15.89 -10.29
CA PHE A 127 -11.27 15.97 -8.83
C PHE A 127 -9.84 15.63 -8.38
N LEU A 128 -9.29 14.48 -8.84
CA LEU A 128 -7.93 14.10 -8.50
C LEU A 128 -6.90 15.14 -8.96
N LYS A 129 -7.03 15.65 -10.18
CA LYS A 129 -6.11 16.68 -10.71
C LYS A 129 -6.14 17.94 -9.87
N GLU A 130 -7.32 18.39 -9.46
CA GLU A 130 -7.48 19.57 -8.64
C GLU A 130 -6.82 19.38 -7.27
N LEU A 131 -7.13 18.28 -6.60
CA LEU A 131 -6.56 17.95 -5.31
C LEU A 131 -5.03 17.77 -5.34
N PHE A 132 -4.50 17.09 -6.36
CA PHE A 132 -3.05 16.97 -6.56
C PHE A 132 -2.40 18.33 -6.87
N ALA A 133 -3.02 19.17 -7.69
CA ALA A 133 -2.49 20.49 -8.01
C ALA A 133 -2.46 21.40 -6.78
N HIS A 134 -3.50 21.34 -5.94
CA HIS A 134 -3.58 22.07 -4.68
C HIS A 134 -2.42 21.74 -3.75
N PHE A 135 -2.25 20.46 -3.40
CA PHE A 135 -1.17 20.03 -2.51
C PHE A 135 0.22 20.36 -3.08
N LEU A 136 0.40 20.17 -4.40
CA LEU A 136 1.68 20.49 -5.03
C LEU A 136 2.01 21.99 -4.97
N ARG A 137 1.01 22.87 -5.17
CA ARG A 137 1.20 24.33 -5.16
C ARG A 137 1.38 24.88 -3.75
N GLU A 138 0.53 24.45 -2.82
CA GLU A 138 0.48 25.03 -1.47
C GLU A 138 1.49 24.39 -0.51
N ARG A 139 1.83 23.10 -0.73
CA ARG A 139 2.66 22.31 0.20
C ARG A 139 3.95 21.77 -0.43
N GLY A 140 4.10 21.85 -1.75
CA GLY A 140 5.28 21.34 -2.45
C GLY A 140 5.37 19.81 -2.49
N GLU A 141 4.25 19.13 -2.25
CA GLU A 141 4.16 17.67 -2.20
C GLU A 141 2.79 17.21 -2.71
N PHE A 142 2.65 15.93 -3.07
CA PHE A 142 1.39 15.39 -3.56
C PHE A 142 1.08 14.01 -2.96
N CYS A 143 1.99 13.51 -2.12
CA CYS A 143 1.92 12.18 -1.53
C CYS A 143 0.78 12.08 -0.51
N SER A 144 0.45 13.18 0.17
CA SER A 144 -0.69 13.23 1.09
C SER A 144 -1.99 12.85 0.39
N VAL A 145 -2.19 13.26 -0.86
CA VAL A 145 -3.37 12.90 -1.64
C VAL A 145 -3.42 11.39 -1.87
N CYS A 146 -2.32 10.79 -2.37
CA CYS A 146 -2.24 9.35 -2.64
C CYS A 146 -2.51 8.50 -1.39
N ASN A 147 -1.87 8.84 -0.26
CA ASN A 147 -1.95 8.04 0.96
C ASN A 147 -3.32 8.18 1.63
N ASN A 148 -3.75 9.42 1.86
CA ASN A 148 -4.91 9.69 2.70
C ASN A 148 -6.23 9.39 1.98
N LEU A 149 -6.33 9.61 0.66
CA LEU A 149 -7.47 9.10 -0.10
C LEU A 149 -7.52 7.56 -0.09
N GLY A 150 -6.37 6.89 -0.19
CA GLY A 150 -6.32 5.44 -0.05
C GLY A 150 -6.83 4.98 1.32
N TYR A 151 -6.45 5.66 2.40
CA TYR A 151 -6.94 5.37 3.75
C TYR A 151 -8.44 5.65 3.91
N LEU A 152 -8.94 6.76 3.37
CA LEU A 152 -10.36 7.11 3.43
C LEU A 152 -11.24 6.12 2.65
N ILE A 153 -10.84 5.76 1.43
CA ILE A 153 -11.54 4.77 0.61
C ILE A 153 -11.53 3.41 1.34
N GLY A 154 -10.40 3.02 1.90
CA GLY A 154 -10.27 1.76 2.63
C GLY A 154 -11.10 1.72 3.92
N ALA A 155 -11.13 2.82 4.66
CA ALA A 155 -11.97 2.96 5.86
C ALA A 155 -13.46 2.90 5.50
N SER A 156 -13.87 3.61 4.44
CA SER A 156 -15.24 3.62 3.93
C SER A 156 -15.65 2.23 3.44
N LEU A 157 -14.79 1.52 2.71
CA LEU A 157 -15.02 0.16 2.28
C LEU A 157 -15.18 -0.80 3.48
N SER A 158 -14.27 -0.73 4.47
CA SER A 158 -14.36 -1.58 5.66
C SER A 158 -15.63 -1.30 6.47
N TRP A 159 -16.05 -0.03 6.53
CA TRP A 159 -17.30 0.36 7.17
C TRP A 159 -18.53 -0.19 6.42
N ASN A 160 -18.55 -0.07 5.10
CA ASN A 160 -19.62 -0.62 4.27
C ASN A 160 -19.72 -2.15 4.40
N GLN A 161 -18.59 -2.86 4.50
CA GLN A 161 -18.56 -4.29 4.80
C GLN A 161 -19.17 -4.59 6.18
N GLN A 162 -18.92 -3.77 7.21
CA GLN A 162 -19.55 -3.92 8.53
C GLN A 162 -21.07 -3.77 8.46
N LEU A 163 -21.57 -2.79 7.71
CA LEU A 163 -23.01 -2.58 7.54
C LEU A 163 -23.67 -3.71 6.75
N SER A 164 -23.02 -4.18 5.69
CA SER A 164 -23.58 -5.18 4.77
C SER A 164 -23.44 -6.63 5.29
N LEU A 165 -22.35 -6.93 6.00
CA LEU A 165 -21.99 -8.30 6.41
C LEU A 165 -21.95 -8.48 7.93
N GLY A 166 -22.17 -7.42 8.72
CA GLY A 166 -22.09 -7.46 10.18
C GLY A 166 -20.67 -7.56 10.75
N PHE A 167 -19.64 -7.48 9.91
CA PHE A 167 -18.24 -7.59 10.33
C PHE A 167 -17.32 -6.65 9.53
N SER A 168 -16.45 -5.93 10.24
CA SER A 168 -15.44 -5.02 9.70
C SER A 168 -14.12 -5.77 9.53
N PRO A 169 -13.67 -6.05 8.29
CA PRO A 169 -12.37 -6.66 8.05
C PRO A 169 -11.25 -5.70 8.47
N PHE A 170 -10.15 -6.28 8.96
CA PHE A 170 -8.96 -5.51 9.28
C PHE A 170 -8.26 -5.02 8.00
N MET A 171 -8.02 -3.72 7.90
CA MET A 171 -7.27 -3.10 6.80
C MET A 171 -5.77 -3.22 7.04
N VAL A 172 -5.04 -3.71 6.03
CA VAL A 172 -3.58 -3.86 6.08
C VAL A 172 -2.92 -3.10 4.93
N GLY A 173 -1.93 -2.28 5.27
CA GLY A 173 -1.03 -1.62 4.33
C GLY A 173 0.41 -2.11 4.47
N GLY A 174 1.24 -1.84 3.46
CA GLY A 174 2.66 -2.18 3.48
C GLY A 174 3.52 -1.02 3.00
N TRP A 175 4.50 -0.61 3.79
CA TRP A 175 5.48 0.40 3.43
C TRP A 175 6.87 0.03 3.97
N SER A 176 7.90 0.42 3.23
CA SER A 176 9.29 0.32 3.67
C SER A 176 9.70 1.53 4.50
N ARG A 177 10.68 1.38 5.40
CA ARG A 177 11.12 2.46 6.31
C ARG A 177 11.66 3.71 5.61
N GLN A 178 12.04 3.62 4.34
CA GLN A 178 12.52 4.76 3.55
C GLN A 178 11.40 5.61 2.95
N TYR A 179 10.12 5.28 3.25
CA TYR A 179 8.96 5.94 2.66
C TYR A 179 8.77 7.40 3.13
N GLU A 180 9.18 7.74 4.35
CA GLU A 180 9.10 9.11 4.89
C GLU A 180 10.48 9.79 4.80
N TYR A 181 10.71 10.60 3.77
CA TYR A 181 12.00 11.29 3.56
C TYR A 181 11.93 12.82 3.72
N GLN A 182 10.75 13.40 3.96
CA GLN A 182 10.62 14.86 4.06
C GLN A 182 10.46 15.32 5.52
N PRO A 183 11.47 16.03 6.09
CA PRO A 183 11.34 16.63 7.41
C PRO A 183 10.20 17.66 7.42
N GLY A 184 9.23 17.51 8.33
CA GLY A 184 8.13 18.46 8.52
C GLY A 184 6.86 18.21 7.70
N VAL A 185 6.86 17.23 6.78
CA VAL A 185 5.66 16.80 6.05
C VAL A 185 5.31 15.38 6.46
N SER A 186 4.13 15.19 7.08
CA SER A 186 3.62 13.86 7.40
C SER A 186 2.57 13.46 6.37
N VAL A 187 3.06 12.90 5.25
CA VAL A 187 2.22 12.48 4.12
C VAL A 187 1.26 11.33 4.46
N MET A 188 1.42 10.70 5.63
CA MET A 188 0.54 9.65 6.16
C MET A 188 -0.43 10.16 7.24
N SER A 189 -0.33 11.44 7.62
CA SER A 189 -1.22 12.03 8.62
C SER A 189 -2.52 12.49 7.97
N MET A 190 -3.62 11.82 8.31
CA MET A 190 -4.97 12.25 7.94
C MET A 190 -5.27 13.65 8.47
N GLN A 191 -4.78 13.99 9.66
CA GLN A 191 -4.93 15.33 10.23
C GLN A 191 -4.25 16.37 9.35
N TYR A 192 -2.99 16.13 8.95
CA TYR A 192 -2.27 17.02 8.03
C TYR A 192 -3.02 17.16 6.69
N PHE A 193 -3.56 16.06 6.17
CA PHE A 193 -4.34 16.10 4.94
C PHE A 193 -5.56 17.02 5.07
N PHE A 194 -6.40 16.81 6.09
CA PHE A 194 -7.61 17.62 6.28
C PHE A 194 -7.33 19.09 6.61
N GLU A 195 -6.34 19.38 7.45
CA GLU A 195 -5.94 20.76 7.81
C GLU A 195 -5.46 21.58 6.61
N ASN A 196 -5.12 20.91 5.50
CA ASN A 196 -4.59 21.53 4.30
C ASN A 196 -5.55 21.46 3.11
N LEU A 197 -6.80 21.07 3.30
CA LEU A 197 -7.85 21.23 2.29
C LEU A 197 -8.44 22.64 2.37
N THR A 198 -8.84 23.19 1.21
CA THR A 198 -9.79 24.32 1.20
C THR A 198 -11.18 23.82 1.58
N HIS A 199 -12.08 24.76 1.91
CA HIS A 199 -13.47 24.40 2.21
C HIS A 199 -14.14 23.70 1.01
N GLU A 200 -13.90 24.21 -0.19
CA GLU A 200 -14.48 23.67 -1.43
C GLU A 200 -13.97 22.25 -1.70
N LEU A 201 -12.67 22.00 -1.52
CA LEU A 201 -12.10 20.66 -1.69
C LEU A 201 -12.60 19.67 -0.63
N LEU A 202 -12.86 20.14 0.59
CA LEU A 202 -13.45 19.32 1.65
C LEU A 202 -14.89 18.95 1.33
N GLU A 203 -15.70 19.91 0.86
CA GLU A 203 -17.07 19.64 0.41
C GLU A 203 -17.09 18.68 -0.79
N GLU A 204 -16.21 18.88 -1.78
CA GLU A 204 -16.14 17.96 -2.92
C GLU A 204 -15.70 16.56 -2.51
N LEU A 205 -14.79 16.45 -1.52
CA LEU A 205 -14.36 15.16 -0.97
C LEU A 205 -15.48 14.44 -0.23
N SER A 206 -16.30 15.15 0.56
CA SER A 206 -17.33 14.52 1.40
C SER A 206 -18.45 13.89 0.56
N VAL A 207 -18.76 14.50 -0.60
CA VAL A 207 -19.81 13.99 -1.50
C VAL A 207 -19.32 12.91 -2.46
N GLN A 208 -18.05 12.48 -2.38
CA GLN A 208 -17.55 11.40 -3.23
C GLN A 208 -18.28 10.08 -2.90
N PRO A 209 -18.75 9.32 -3.91
CA PRO A 209 -19.62 8.15 -3.69
C PRO A 209 -18.96 6.96 -3.00
N PHE A 210 -17.65 7.01 -2.79
CA PHE A 210 -16.84 5.99 -2.12
C PHE A 210 -16.35 6.45 -0.74
N ILE A 211 -16.84 7.60 -0.26
CA ILE A 211 -16.60 8.13 1.07
C ILE A 211 -17.92 7.99 1.84
N GLU A 212 -17.91 7.18 2.89
CA GLU A 212 -19.06 7.03 3.78
C GLU A 212 -19.03 8.15 4.82
N GLU A 213 -20.06 8.99 4.85
CA GLU A 213 -20.23 10.00 5.90
C GLU A 213 -20.67 9.32 7.22
N LYS A 214 -20.09 9.77 8.33
CA LYS A 214 -20.58 9.48 9.68
C LYS A 214 -21.20 10.72 10.27
#